data_AF-A0A9W8PSJ6-F1
#
_entry.id   AF-A0A9W8PSJ6-F1
#
_cell.length_a   1.000
_cell.length_b   1.000
_cell.length_c   1.000
_cell.angle_alpha   90.00
_cell.angle_beta   90.00
_cell.angle_gamma   90.00
#
_symmetry.space_group_name_H-M   'P 1'
#
loop_
_entity.id
_entity.type
_entity.pdbx_description
1 polymer ?
#
loop_
_entity_poly.entity_id
_entity_poly.type
_entity_poly.pdbx_seq_one_letter_code
_entity_poly.pdbx_strand_id
1 'polypeptide(L)'
;MLTSRSLTAVLLLAGRSLADNFTISNGQIFTPGFVVLDAPQPYTPLGGDTLHVAIDVTANGKLPLSQNDGDDDTDNQIFSIEMFLYSYTTGRNFTISNGTASANNASLGEIMAQEPGSTVKHVNWVWPDCLVGDGAPEGDSDRGVYNISIRQNFRYQGDDYYTIFDVPISVNNSIPESDDRPSCDDLSNEMLSPEDIDIEGANEVGVLFAPGDATELDINGGEGSAGSAFGPKTVVYAGFLTMFMGVFL
;
A
#
# COMPACT_ATOMS: atom_id res chain seq x y z
N MET A 1 14.29 53.73 -10.12
CA MET A 1 13.78 52.81 -9.07
C MET A 1 13.49 51.48 -9.75
N LEU A 2 14.36 50.49 -9.59
CA LEU A 2 14.14 49.14 -10.11
C LEU A 2 13.21 48.41 -9.13
N THR A 3 12.02 48.02 -9.59
CA THR A 3 11.11 47.14 -8.87
C THR A 3 11.56 45.69 -9.10
N SER A 4 12.17 45.10 -8.06
CA SER A 4 12.54 43.68 -8.04
C SER A 4 11.28 42.82 -7.94
N ARG A 5 11.06 41.95 -8.94
CA ARG A 5 10.05 40.89 -8.90
C ARG A 5 10.66 39.71 -8.14
N SER A 6 10.19 39.43 -6.94
CA SER A 6 10.55 38.19 -6.24
C SER A 6 9.72 37.05 -6.82
N LEU A 7 10.32 36.21 -7.65
CA LEU A 7 9.81 34.87 -7.92
C LEU A 7 10.19 33.98 -6.73
N THR A 8 9.21 33.58 -5.94
CA THR A 8 9.36 32.51 -4.96
C THR A 8 9.42 31.19 -5.73
N ALA A 9 10.61 30.59 -5.81
CA ALA A 9 10.78 29.23 -6.29
C ALA A 9 10.30 28.27 -5.19
N VAL A 10 9.18 27.60 -5.41
CA VAL A 10 8.77 26.44 -4.60
C VAL A 10 9.70 25.30 -4.98
N LEU A 11 10.60 24.91 -4.07
CA LEU A 11 11.33 23.65 -4.20
C LEU A 11 10.32 22.51 -3.97
N LEU A 12 9.90 21.87 -5.05
CA LEU A 12 9.31 20.53 -4.98
C LEU A 12 10.44 19.57 -4.62
N LEU A 13 10.59 19.26 -3.33
CA LEU A 13 11.27 18.03 -2.93
C LEU A 13 10.37 16.88 -3.36
N ALA A 14 10.62 16.34 -4.56
CA ALA A 14 10.12 15.03 -4.94
C ALA A 14 10.69 14.04 -3.92
N GLY A 15 9.85 13.56 -3.01
CA GLY A 15 10.18 12.39 -2.20
C GLY A 15 10.59 11.28 -3.14
N ARG A 16 11.68 10.58 -2.81
CA ARG A 16 12.07 9.37 -3.54
C ARG A 16 10.97 8.34 -3.34
N SER A 17 10.05 8.25 -4.28
CA SER A 17 9.32 7.01 -4.51
C SER A 17 10.38 6.03 -5.02
N LEU A 18 10.64 4.99 -4.24
CA LEU A 18 11.19 3.76 -4.79
C LEU A 18 10.21 3.38 -5.91
N ALA A 19 10.71 3.12 -7.12
CA ALA A 19 9.83 2.86 -8.26
C ALA A 19 8.97 1.63 -7.93
N ASP A 20 7.65 1.83 -7.83
CA ASP A 20 6.73 0.78 -7.42
C ASP A 20 6.24 0.04 -8.68
N ASN A 21 6.74 -1.18 -8.90
CA ASN A 21 6.21 -2.08 -9.92
C ASN A 21 5.03 -2.87 -9.32
N PHE A 22 3.81 -2.59 -9.78
CA PHE A 22 2.61 -3.29 -9.32
C PHE A 22 2.23 -4.41 -10.28
N THR A 23 2.08 -5.63 -9.77
CA THR A 23 1.46 -6.73 -10.54
C THR A 23 -0.05 -6.71 -10.31
N ILE A 24 -0.83 -6.34 -11.32
CA ILE A 24 -2.28 -6.13 -11.19
C ILE A 24 -3.06 -7.09 -12.10
N SER A 25 -4.10 -7.73 -11.57
CA SER A 25 -5.12 -8.45 -12.37
C SER A 25 -6.50 -8.22 -11.78
N ASN A 26 -7.49 -7.91 -12.62
CA ASN A 26 -8.88 -7.64 -12.22
C ASN A 26 -9.05 -6.59 -11.10
N GLY A 27 -8.15 -5.61 -11.03
CA GLY A 27 -8.15 -4.56 -10.00
C GLY A 27 -7.53 -4.99 -8.66
N GLN A 28 -7.06 -6.22 -8.55
CA GLN A 28 -6.31 -6.71 -7.40
C GLN A 28 -4.81 -6.56 -7.63
N ILE A 29 -4.07 -6.24 -6.58
CA ILE A 29 -2.62 -6.07 -6.61
C ILE A 29 -1.98 -7.26 -5.91
N PHE A 30 -1.20 -8.01 -6.67
CA PHE A 30 -0.46 -9.16 -6.18
C PHE A 30 0.83 -8.68 -5.56
N THR A 31 0.92 -8.80 -4.24
CA THR A 31 2.12 -8.43 -3.48
C THR A 31 3.15 -9.56 -3.53
N PRO A 32 4.43 -9.32 -3.19
CA PRO A 32 5.35 -10.40 -2.90
C PRO A 32 4.83 -11.27 -1.75
N GLY A 33 4.78 -12.60 -1.95
CA GLY A 33 4.17 -13.53 -1.00
C GLY A 33 2.69 -13.85 -1.29
N PHE A 34 1.89 -14.09 -0.24
CA PHE A 34 0.53 -14.64 -0.37
C PHE A 34 -0.59 -13.62 -0.33
N VAL A 35 -0.36 -12.45 0.28
CA VAL A 35 -1.37 -11.41 0.38
C VAL A 35 -1.63 -10.79 -0.99
N VAL A 36 -2.91 -10.67 -1.32
CA VAL A 36 -3.37 -9.89 -2.47
C VAL A 36 -4.14 -8.69 -1.95
N LEU A 37 -3.77 -7.49 -2.40
CA LEU A 37 -4.40 -6.25 -2.01
C LEU A 37 -5.57 -5.93 -2.94
N ASP A 38 -6.79 -5.90 -2.38
CA ASP A 38 -8.01 -5.54 -3.10
C ASP A 38 -8.26 -4.02 -3.07
N ALA A 39 -7.92 -3.35 -1.96
CA ALA A 39 -8.04 -1.91 -1.80
C ALA A 39 -7.15 -1.38 -0.67
N PRO A 40 -6.66 -0.13 -0.74
CA PRO A 40 -6.89 0.85 -1.80
C PRO A 40 -6.00 0.62 -3.03
N GLN A 41 -6.32 1.31 -4.13
CA GLN A 41 -5.41 1.41 -5.28
C GLN A 41 -4.27 2.40 -4.98
N PRO A 42 -3.09 2.26 -5.62
CA PRO A 42 -2.00 3.21 -5.50
C PRO A 42 -2.45 4.64 -5.83
N TYR A 43 -1.88 5.59 -5.10
CA TYR A 43 -2.12 7.04 -5.19
C TYR A 43 -3.56 7.48 -4.91
N THR A 44 -4.38 6.61 -4.31
CA THR A 44 -5.75 6.98 -3.93
C THR A 44 -5.73 8.10 -2.88
N PRO A 45 -6.49 9.19 -3.06
CA PRO A 45 -6.75 10.15 -2.01
C PRO A 45 -7.74 9.57 -1.00
N LEU A 46 -7.34 9.50 0.25
CA LEU A 46 -8.07 8.88 1.35
C LEU A 46 -8.40 9.89 2.46
N GLY A 47 -9.38 9.53 3.28
CA GLY A 47 -9.93 10.28 4.40
C GLY A 47 -11.13 9.53 4.98
N GLY A 48 -12.08 10.25 5.57
CA GLY A 48 -13.23 9.68 6.27
C GLY A 48 -12.94 9.36 7.73
N ASP A 49 -13.76 8.49 8.32
CA ASP A 49 -13.59 8.09 9.73
C ASP A 49 -12.40 7.12 9.91
N THR A 50 -12.24 6.21 8.96
CA THR A 50 -11.24 5.14 8.98
C THR A 50 -10.49 5.02 7.66
N LEU A 51 -9.23 4.61 7.74
CA LEU A 51 -8.50 4.01 6.63
C LEU A 51 -9.04 2.60 6.41
N HIS A 52 -9.55 2.34 5.21
CA HIS A 52 -10.03 1.02 4.79
C HIS A 52 -8.97 0.34 3.92
N VAL A 53 -8.49 -0.82 4.37
CA VAL A 53 -7.62 -1.70 3.58
C VAL A 53 -8.29 -3.08 3.51
N ALA A 54 -8.39 -3.63 2.30
CA ALA A 54 -8.94 -4.96 2.06
C ALA A 54 -7.87 -5.85 1.44
N ILE A 55 -7.60 -6.99 2.07
CA ILE A 55 -6.60 -7.95 1.61
C ILE A 55 -7.17 -9.37 1.55
N ASP A 56 -6.90 -10.11 0.49
CA ASP A 56 -7.09 -11.56 0.44
C ASP A 56 -5.85 -12.27 1.01
N VAL A 57 -6.09 -13.19 1.95
CA VAL A 57 -5.05 -13.94 2.67
C VAL A 57 -4.93 -15.40 2.19
N THR A 58 -5.45 -15.68 1.00
CA THR A 58 -5.51 -17.02 0.39
C THR A 58 -4.85 -17.07 -0.99
N ALA A 59 -4.04 -16.07 -1.32
CA ALA A 59 -3.44 -15.91 -2.64
C ALA A 59 -4.48 -15.99 -3.77
N ASN A 60 -5.60 -15.28 -3.61
CA ASN A 60 -6.74 -15.29 -4.51
C ASN A 60 -7.34 -16.72 -4.66
N GLY A 61 -7.58 -17.37 -3.52
CA GLY A 61 -8.16 -18.72 -3.42
C GLY A 61 -7.26 -19.87 -3.87
N LYS A 62 -5.94 -19.64 -4.00
CA LYS A 62 -4.96 -20.70 -4.33
C LYS A 62 -4.48 -21.48 -3.12
N LEU A 63 -4.54 -20.85 -1.95
CA LEU A 63 -4.21 -21.47 -0.67
C LEU A 63 -5.47 -21.65 0.17
N PRO A 64 -5.54 -22.71 0.99
CA PRO A 64 -6.62 -22.84 1.95
C PRO A 64 -6.55 -21.71 2.99
N LEU A 65 -7.70 -21.38 3.58
CA LEU A 65 -7.69 -20.48 4.73
C LEU A 65 -7.09 -21.24 5.92
N SER A 66 -5.98 -20.73 6.46
CA SER A 66 -5.13 -21.40 7.47
C SER A 66 -5.83 -21.89 8.75
N GLN A 67 -7.11 -21.55 8.96
CA GLN A 67 -7.89 -21.95 10.14
C GLN A 67 -8.84 -23.13 9.92
N ASN A 68 -8.98 -23.67 8.70
CA ASN A 68 -10.12 -24.57 8.40
C ASN A 68 -9.79 -26.04 8.14
N ASP A 69 -8.54 -26.42 7.91
CA ASP A 69 -8.35 -27.67 7.17
C ASP A 69 -7.92 -28.87 8.02
N GLY A 70 -7.43 -28.71 9.26
CA GLY A 70 -6.99 -29.85 10.09
C GLY A 70 -5.87 -30.71 9.47
N ASP A 71 -5.48 -30.42 8.22
CA ASP A 71 -4.24 -30.72 7.57
C ASP A 71 -3.25 -29.66 8.02
N ASP A 72 -2.23 -30.12 8.76
CA ASP A 72 -1.02 -29.38 8.98
C ASP A 72 -0.28 -29.28 7.63
N ASP A 73 -0.80 -28.52 6.64
CA ASP A 73 0.02 -28.07 5.52
C ASP A 73 1.04 -27.07 6.10
N THR A 74 2.05 -27.64 6.74
CA THR A 74 3.13 -26.93 7.39
C THR A 74 4.02 -26.23 6.39
N ASP A 75 3.82 -26.44 5.08
CA ASP A 75 4.69 -25.93 4.04
C ASP A 75 4.18 -24.60 3.49
N ASN A 76 2.89 -24.27 3.65
CA ASN A 76 2.30 -23.00 3.20
C ASN A 76 1.42 -22.36 4.29
N GLN A 77 1.98 -21.40 5.01
CA GLN A 77 1.27 -20.78 6.15
C GLN A 77 1.63 -19.31 6.31
N ILE A 78 0.64 -18.44 6.51
CA ILE A 78 0.87 -17.07 7.00
C ILE A 78 0.98 -17.12 8.52
N PHE A 79 2.11 -16.66 9.06
CA PHE A 79 2.33 -16.54 10.50
C PHE A 79 1.83 -15.20 11.03
N SER A 80 2.10 -14.12 10.31
CA SER A 80 1.60 -12.79 10.67
C SER A 80 1.53 -11.87 9.46
N ILE A 81 0.62 -10.89 9.57
CA ILE A 81 0.57 -9.73 8.68
C ILE A 81 0.59 -8.51 9.58
N GLU A 82 1.55 -7.63 9.34
CA GLU A 82 1.70 -6.35 10.02
C GLU A 82 1.48 -5.23 9.01
N MET A 83 0.94 -4.12 9.47
CA MET A 83 0.63 -2.98 8.63
C MET A 83 1.02 -1.67 9.32
N PHE A 84 1.68 -0.80 8.57
CA PHE A 84 2.12 0.51 9.04
C PHE A 84 1.71 1.59 8.05
N LEU A 85 1.51 2.80 8.54
CA LEU A 85 1.31 3.99 7.73
C LEU A 85 2.47 4.95 7.96
N TYR A 86 3.32 5.14 6.95
CA TYR A 86 4.52 5.95 7.14
C TYR A 86 4.70 7.01 6.05
N SER A 87 5.40 8.09 6.39
CA SER A 87 5.81 9.13 5.45
C SER A 87 7.14 9.73 5.89
N TYR A 88 8.16 9.58 5.05
CA TYR A 88 9.43 10.28 5.22
C TYR A 88 9.30 11.80 5.09
N THR A 89 8.22 12.30 4.47
CA THR A 89 8.01 13.75 4.29
C THR A 89 7.54 14.40 5.58
N THR A 90 6.61 13.76 6.29
CA THR A 90 6.09 14.26 7.57
C THR A 90 6.90 13.76 8.76
N GLY A 91 7.73 12.73 8.56
CA GLY A 91 8.49 12.07 9.62
C GLY A 91 7.63 11.15 10.49
N ARG A 92 6.41 10.80 10.03
CA ARG A 92 5.47 9.96 10.77
C ARG A 92 5.61 8.50 10.37
N ASN A 93 5.53 7.62 11.35
CA ASN A 93 5.36 6.19 11.17
C ASN A 93 4.33 5.71 12.20
N PHE A 94 3.16 5.27 11.75
CA PHE A 94 2.07 4.83 12.61
C PHE A 94 1.86 3.32 12.48
N THR A 95 1.63 2.68 13.62
CA THR A 95 1.24 1.26 13.65
C THR A 95 -0.25 1.13 13.34
N ILE A 96 -0.59 0.52 12.19
CA ILE A 96 -1.98 0.12 11.89
C ILE A 96 -2.29 -1.18 12.63
N SER A 97 -1.43 -2.20 12.47
CA SER A 97 -1.51 -3.48 13.16
C SER A 97 -0.13 -4.13 13.25
N ASN A 98 0.23 -4.68 14.40
CA ASN A 98 1.50 -5.39 14.62
C ASN A 98 1.32 -6.70 15.41
N GLY A 99 0.11 -7.27 15.41
CA GLY A 99 -0.21 -8.48 16.19
C GLY A 99 -0.32 -8.29 17.71
N THR A 100 0.15 -7.16 18.26
CA THR A 100 0.08 -6.84 19.69
C THR A 100 -0.61 -5.49 19.87
N ALA A 101 -1.94 -5.52 19.98
CA ALA A 101 -2.71 -4.30 20.20
C ALA A 101 -2.14 -3.53 21.40
N SER A 102 -1.53 -2.38 21.15
CA SER A 102 -0.90 -1.55 22.18
C SER A 102 -1.45 -0.12 22.09
N ALA A 103 -1.64 0.47 23.28
CA ALA A 103 -2.41 1.69 23.58
C ALA A 103 -3.94 1.59 23.35
N ASN A 104 -4.71 1.28 24.40
CA ASN A 104 -6.16 1.47 24.48
C ASN A 104 -7.02 0.93 23.31
N ASN A 105 -6.57 -0.09 22.56
CA ASN A 105 -7.17 -0.59 21.31
C ASN A 105 -7.06 0.36 20.09
N ALA A 106 -6.13 1.31 20.10
CA ALA A 106 -5.91 2.25 19.00
C ALA A 106 -5.30 1.58 17.75
N SER A 107 -4.31 0.71 17.93
CA SER A 107 -3.82 -0.17 16.86
C SER A 107 -4.71 -1.41 16.77
N LEU A 108 -4.95 -1.91 15.56
CA LEU A 108 -5.66 -3.16 15.37
C LEU A 108 -4.81 -4.34 15.86
N GLY A 109 -5.44 -5.32 16.50
CA GLY A 109 -4.81 -6.60 16.83
C GLY A 109 -4.43 -7.40 15.58
N GLU A 110 -4.00 -8.64 15.77
CA GLU A 110 -3.58 -9.54 14.69
C GLU A 110 -4.60 -9.60 13.53
N ILE A 111 -4.17 -9.25 12.32
CA ILE A 111 -5.03 -9.21 11.12
C ILE A 111 -5.63 -10.59 10.82
N MET A 112 -4.86 -11.66 11.00
CA MET A 112 -5.34 -13.04 10.75
C MET A 112 -6.43 -13.49 11.73
N ALA A 113 -6.53 -12.86 12.91
CA ALA A 113 -7.61 -13.09 13.88
C ALA A 113 -8.87 -12.26 13.57
N GLN A 114 -8.78 -11.28 12.67
CA GLN A 114 -9.95 -10.51 12.22
C GLN A 114 -10.79 -11.33 11.24
N GLU A 115 -12.10 -11.15 11.30
CA GLU A 115 -13.08 -11.82 10.43
C GLU A 115 -12.81 -13.34 10.27
N PRO A 116 -12.94 -14.15 11.35
CA PRO A 116 -12.68 -15.58 11.30
C PRO A 116 -13.50 -16.28 10.22
N GLY A 117 -12.86 -17.14 9.43
CA GLY A 117 -13.49 -17.83 8.30
C GLY A 117 -13.58 -17.04 6.98
N SER A 118 -13.21 -15.75 6.97
CA SER A 118 -13.13 -14.96 5.74
C SER A 118 -11.76 -15.06 5.08
N THR A 119 -11.73 -15.21 3.75
CA THR A 119 -10.51 -15.14 2.93
C THR A 119 -10.06 -13.70 2.70
N VAL A 120 -10.98 -12.74 2.80
CA VAL A 120 -10.70 -11.30 2.73
C VAL A 120 -10.75 -10.71 4.13
N LYS A 121 -9.74 -9.92 4.49
CA LYS A 121 -9.67 -9.18 5.75
C LYS A 121 -9.89 -7.69 5.48
N HIS A 122 -10.88 -7.11 6.13
CA HIS A 122 -11.18 -5.68 6.09
C HIS A 122 -10.57 -4.99 7.31
N VAL A 123 -9.41 -4.37 7.10
CA VAL A 123 -8.70 -3.55 8.08
C VAL A 123 -9.35 -2.16 8.09
N ASN A 124 -10.07 -1.86 9.17
CA ASN A 124 -10.74 -0.57 9.38
C ASN A 124 -10.02 0.18 10.50
N TRP A 125 -9.00 0.96 10.15
CA TRP A 125 -8.15 1.65 11.12
C TRP A 125 -8.58 3.11 11.29
N VAL A 126 -8.80 3.55 12.53
CA VAL A 126 -9.24 4.93 12.82
C VAL A 126 -8.07 5.88 12.59
N TRP A 127 -8.28 6.91 11.76
CA TRP A 127 -7.27 7.95 11.56
C TRP A 127 -6.99 8.67 12.88
N PRO A 128 -5.71 8.88 13.26
CA PRO A 128 -5.36 9.61 14.46
C PRO A 128 -5.63 11.11 14.34
N ASP A 129 -5.68 11.77 15.49
CA ASP A 129 -6.06 13.18 15.65
C ASP A 129 -5.21 14.16 14.82
N CYS A 130 -3.91 13.94 14.69
CA CYS A 130 -3.03 14.86 13.95
C CYS A 130 -3.28 14.83 12.42
N LEU A 131 -4.02 13.84 11.90
CA LEU A 131 -4.39 13.76 10.48
C LEU A 131 -5.76 14.42 10.19
N VAL A 132 -6.49 14.89 11.21
CA VAL A 132 -7.75 15.62 11.07
C VAL A 132 -7.58 16.86 10.18
N GLY A 133 -8.58 17.12 9.33
CA GLY A 133 -8.58 18.24 8.40
C GLY A 133 -9.32 17.95 7.11
N ASP A 134 -9.34 18.90 6.19
CA ASP A 134 -9.99 18.75 4.88
C ASP A 134 -9.15 19.42 3.79
N GLY A 135 -8.82 18.66 2.74
CA GLY A 135 -7.99 19.12 1.64
C GLY A 135 -6.49 18.81 1.79
N ALA A 136 -5.73 19.50 0.95
CA ALA A 136 -4.27 19.38 0.83
C ALA A 136 -3.56 19.84 2.12
N PRO A 137 -2.35 19.33 2.40
CA PRO A 137 -1.59 19.76 3.57
C PRO A 137 -1.22 21.25 3.48
N GLU A 138 -1.38 21.97 4.59
CA GLU A 138 -0.98 23.37 4.75
C GLU A 138 0.00 23.52 5.91
N GLY A 139 1.08 24.28 5.72
CA GLY A 139 2.07 24.52 6.77
C GLY A 139 2.72 23.23 7.28
N ASP A 140 2.83 23.10 8.61
CA ASP A 140 3.41 21.94 9.30
C ASP A 140 2.38 20.82 9.52
N SER A 141 1.46 20.62 8.59
CA SER A 141 0.43 19.57 8.68
C SER A 141 1.05 18.19 8.57
N ASP A 142 0.57 17.25 9.40
CA ASP A 142 0.90 15.83 9.30
C ASP A 142 0.21 15.15 8.11
N ARG A 143 -0.63 15.84 7.35
CA ARG A 143 -1.29 15.30 6.15
C ARG A 143 -0.34 15.27 4.96
N GLY A 144 -0.67 14.50 3.92
CA GLY A 144 0.11 14.47 2.68
C GLY A 144 0.27 13.06 2.12
N VAL A 145 1.43 12.81 1.50
CA VAL A 145 1.74 11.51 0.87
C VAL A 145 2.27 10.54 1.92
N TYR A 146 1.69 9.34 1.93
CA TYR A 146 2.02 8.25 2.82
C TYR A 146 2.11 6.95 2.06
N ASN A 147 2.81 5.97 2.63
CA ASN A 147 2.79 4.58 2.19
C ASN A 147 2.10 3.72 3.25
N ILE A 148 1.18 2.86 2.80
CA ILE A 148 0.71 1.73 3.61
C ILE A 148 1.73 0.60 3.39
N SER A 149 2.50 0.27 4.42
CA SER A 149 3.47 -0.81 4.40
C SER A 149 2.81 -2.09 4.87
N ILE A 150 2.68 -3.07 3.97
CA ILE A 150 2.13 -4.39 4.24
C ILE A 150 3.31 -5.35 4.38
N ARG A 151 3.46 -5.92 5.57
CA ARG A 151 4.57 -6.80 5.92
C ARG A 151 4.05 -8.18 6.25
N GLN A 152 4.58 -9.20 5.60
CA GLN A 152 4.10 -10.57 5.77
C GLN A 152 5.24 -11.42 6.32
N ASN A 153 4.93 -12.26 7.30
CA ASN A 153 5.78 -13.37 7.70
C ASN A 153 5.03 -14.66 7.38
N PHE A 154 5.61 -15.50 6.53
CA PHE A 154 4.93 -16.68 6.03
C PHE A 154 5.93 -17.77 5.65
N ARG A 155 5.44 -18.99 5.50
CA ARG A 155 6.18 -20.11 4.95
C ARG A 155 5.63 -20.47 3.58
N TYR A 156 6.53 -20.79 2.65
CA TYR A 156 6.20 -21.28 1.33
C TYR A 156 7.14 -22.44 0.94
N GLN A 157 6.55 -23.58 0.57
CA GLN A 157 7.28 -24.81 0.25
C GLN A 157 8.31 -25.24 1.32
N GLY A 158 8.00 -24.97 2.60
CA GLY A 158 8.84 -25.35 3.74
C GLY A 158 9.88 -24.31 4.18
N ASP A 159 10.09 -23.25 3.39
CA ASP A 159 11.00 -22.15 3.72
C ASP A 159 10.26 -20.93 4.27
N ASP A 160 10.83 -20.28 5.28
CA ASP A 160 10.25 -19.08 5.91
C ASP A 160 10.71 -17.81 5.16
N TYR A 161 9.75 -16.92 4.87
CA TYR A 161 9.95 -15.68 4.13
C TYR A 161 9.36 -14.48 4.89
N TYR A 162 9.94 -13.32 4.62
CA TYR A 162 9.43 -12.04 5.11
C TYR A 162 9.40 -11.01 3.98
N THR A 163 8.23 -10.45 3.66
CA THR A 163 8.07 -9.48 2.56
C THR A 163 7.66 -8.10 3.07
N ILE A 164 8.01 -7.06 2.33
CA ILE A 164 7.60 -5.66 2.58
C ILE A 164 7.02 -5.11 1.28
N PHE A 165 5.76 -4.71 1.30
CA PHE A 165 5.10 -4.12 0.14
C PHE A 165 4.46 -2.79 0.49
N ASP A 166 4.88 -1.72 -0.18
CA ASP A 166 4.43 -0.38 0.10
C ASP A 166 3.41 0.10 -0.94
N VAL A 167 2.31 0.67 -0.46
CA VAL A 167 1.22 1.19 -1.30
C VAL A 167 1.15 2.70 -1.10
N PRO A 168 1.52 3.52 -2.10
CA PRO A 168 1.43 4.96 -1.98
C PRO A 168 -0.03 5.41 -1.93
N ILE A 169 -0.34 6.35 -1.05
CA ILE A 169 -1.64 6.99 -0.89
C ILE A 169 -1.46 8.49 -0.59
N SER A 170 -2.55 9.26 -0.59
CA SER A 170 -2.54 10.63 -0.09
C SER A 170 -3.66 10.89 0.92
N VAL A 171 -3.33 11.52 2.03
CA VAL A 171 -4.28 11.89 3.09
C VAL A 171 -4.79 13.31 2.81
N ASN A 172 -5.68 13.41 1.82
CA ASN A 172 -6.17 14.70 1.31
C ASN A 172 -7.69 14.88 1.49
N ASN A 173 -8.46 13.80 1.61
CA ASN A 173 -9.90 13.92 1.80
C ASN A 173 -10.22 14.31 3.25
N SER A 174 -11.43 14.82 3.48
CA SER A 174 -11.90 15.23 4.81
C SER A 174 -11.78 14.09 5.82
N ILE A 175 -11.14 14.35 6.95
CA ILE A 175 -11.11 13.52 8.15
C ILE A 175 -11.72 14.38 9.26
N PRO A 176 -12.95 14.09 9.72
CA PRO A 176 -13.65 14.91 10.70
C PRO A 176 -13.02 14.78 12.09
N GLU A 177 -13.05 15.84 12.88
CA GLU A 177 -12.65 15.81 14.29
C GLU A 177 -13.57 14.89 15.12
N SER A 178 -13.00 14.13 16.06
CA SER A 178 -13.76 13.26 16.97
C SER A 178 -12.90 12.90 18.20
N ASP A 179 -13.55 12.84 19.38
CA ASP A 179 -12.92 12.43 20.65
C ASP A 179 -12.51 10.94 20.67
N ASP A 180 -13.06 10.13 19.76
CA ASP A 180 -12.76 8.70 19.66
C ASP A 180 -11.48 8.42 18.85
N ARG A 181 -10.84 9.44 18.28
CA ARG A 181 -9.60 9.27 17.52
C ARG A 181 -8.41 9.12 18.47
N PRO A 182 -7.54 8.13 18.24
CA PRO A 182 -6.32 7.99 19.02
C PRO A 182 -5.36 9.15 18.77
N SER A 183 -4.51 9.44 19.76
CA SER A 183 -3.44 10.40 19.56
C SER A 183 -2.38 9.85 18.61
N CYS A 184 -1.75 10.73 17.82
CA CYS A 184 -0.65 10.31 16.96
C CYS A 184 0.54 9.70 17.74
N ASP A 185 0.77 10.15 18.97
CA ASP A 185 1.86 9.63 19.82
C ASP A 185 1.59 8.19 20.28
N ASP A 186 0.31 7.82 20.52
CA ASP A 186 -0.07 6.47 20.92
C ASP A 186 0.17 5.42 19.83
N LEU A 187 0.16 5.86 18.56
CA LEU A 187 0.34 5.01 17.39
C LEU A 187 1.74 5.11 16.80
N SER A 188 2.55 6.05 17.28
CA SER A 188 3.86 6.35 16.73
C SER A 188 4.81 5.17 16.92
N ASN A 189 5.56 4.87 15.87
CA ASN A 189 6.65 3.91 15.89
C ASN A 189 7.93 4.58 15.39
N GLU A 190 9.08 3.98 15.70
CA GLU A 190 10.37 4.47 15.21
C GLU A 190 10.40 4.40 13.67
N MET A 191 10.85 5.48 13.04
CA MET A 191 11.03 5.51 11.59
C MET A 191 12.45 5.07 11.25
N LEU A 192 12.56 3.90 10.63
CA LEU A 192 13.83 3.41 10.09
C LEU A 192 14.22 4.24 8.87
N SER A 193 15.52 4.38 8.64
CA SER A 193 16.00 5.00 7.41
C SER A 193 15.84 4.04 6.21
N PRO A 194 15.68 4.54 4.97
CA PRO A 194 15.59 3.68 3.80
C PRO A 194 16.80 2.73 3.65
N GLU A 195 17.99 3.16 4.03
CA GLU A 195 19.21 2.35 3.98
C GLU A 195 19.26 1.23 5.02
N ASP A 196 18.44 1.31 6.08
CA ASP A 196 18.31 0.25 7.09
C ASP A 196 17.27 -0.82 6.72
N ILE A 197 16.56 -0.66 5.59
CA ILE A 197 15.51 -1.59 5.13
C ILE A 197 15.96 -2.30 3.85
N ASP A 198 16.19 -3.61 3.96
CA ASP A 198 16.50 -4.46 2.80
C ASP A 198 15.21 -4.95 2.12
N ILE A 199 14.55 -4.07 1.36
CA ILE A 199 13.32 -4.39 0.62
C ILE A 199 13.59 -5.42 -0.50
N GLU A 200 14.74 -5.31 -1.17
CA GLU A 200 15.10 -6.23 -2.27
C GLU A 200 15.29 -7.65 -1.74
N GLY A 201 16.02 -7.80 -0.62
CA GLY A 201 16.18 -9.10 0.05
C GLY A 201 14.89 -9.63 0.65
N ALA A 202 14.08 -8.78 1.31
CA ALA A 202 12.78 -9.19 1.83
C ALA A 202 11.86 -9.74 0.72
N ASN A 203 11.88 -9.11 -0.44
CA ASN A 203 11.00 -9.48 -1.54
C ASN A 203 11.61 -10.51 -2.52
N GLU A 204 12.66 -11.23 -2.12
CA GLU A 204 13.36 -12.20 -2.99
C GLU A 204 12.45 -13.31 -3.54
N VAL A 205 11.43 -13.69 -2.77
CA VAL A 205 10.42 -14.68 -3.14
C VAL A 205 9.54 -14.22 -4.32
N GLY A 206 9.47 -12.91 -4.53
CA GLY A 206 8.70 -12.29 -5.60
C GLY A 206 7.19 -12.46 -5.45
N VAL A 207 6.47 -12.04 -6.50
CA VAL A 207 5.02 -12.16 -6.58
C VAL A 207 4.64 -13.62 -6.85
N LEU A 208 3.80 -14.17 -5.97
CA LEU A 208 3.31 -15.53 -6.10
C LEU A 208 1.88 -15.54 -6.66
N PHE A 209 1.55 -16.59 -7.42
CA PHE A 209 0.19 -16.88 -7.88
C PHE A 209 -0.54 -15.80 -8.70
N ALA A 210 0.18 -14.80 -9.21
CA ALA A 210 -0.38 -13.86 -10.17
C ALA A 210 -0.95 -14.60 -11.40
N PRO A 211 -2.19 -14.31 -11.82
CA PRO A 211 -2.77 -14.86 -13.04
C PRO A 211 -1.92 -14.54 -14.26
N GLY A 212 -1.96 -15.41 -15.28
CA GLY A 212 -1.19 -15.20 -16.52
C GLY A 212 -1.64 -13.98 -17.37
N ASP A 213 -2.75 -13.35 -17.01
CA ASP A 213 -3.22 -12.09 -17.59
C ASP A 213 -2.87 -10.85 -16.75
N ALA A 214 -2.11 -11.02 -15.66
CA ALA A 214 -1.64 -9.91 -14.85
C ALA A 214 -0.71 -8.99 -15.63
N THR A 215 -0.81 -7.70 -15.33
CA THR A 215 0.01 -6.65 -15.93
C THR A 215 0.93 -6.05 -14.89
N GLU A 216 2.20 -5.90 -15.24
CA GLU A 216 3.15 -5.10 -14.48
C GLU A 216 2.97 -3.62 -14.83
N LEU A 217 2.75 -2.79 -13.82
CA LEU A 217 2.68 -1.34 -13.95
C LEU A 217 3.90 -0.74 -13.27
N ASP A 218 4.86 -0.29 -14.08
CA ASP A 218 5.95 0.58 -13.63
C ASP A 218 5.43 2.02 -13.57
N ILE A 219 5.11 2.48 -12.35
CA ILE A 219 4.73 3.86 -12.12
C ILE A 219 5.98 4.64 -11.74
N ASN A 220 6.87 4.86 -12.72
CA ASN A 220 7.92 5.86 -12.59
C ASN A 220 7.25 7.19 -12.22
N GLY A 221 7.56 7.71 -11.02
CA GLY A 221 7.11 9.02 -10.55
C GLY A 221 7.50 10.10 -11.56
N GLY A 222 6.58 10.42 -12.47
CA GLY A 222 6.85 11.29 -13.60
C GLY A 222 7.17 12.70 -13.14
N GLU A 223 8.40 13.14 -13.38
CA GLU A 223 8.71 14.55 -13.57
C GLU A 223 7.80 15.11 -14.67
N GLY A 224 6.83 15.94 -14.26
CA GLY A 224 6.07 16.80 -15.15
C GLY A 224 4.61 16.39 -15.39
N SER A 225 3.73 16.71 -14.45
CA SER A 225 2.38 17.12 -14.81
C SER A 225 1.85 18.15 -13.81
N ALA A 226 2.25 19.39 -14.02
CA ALA A 226 1.52 20.54 -13.48
C ALA A 226 0.25 20.74 -14.31
N GLY A 227 -0.88 20.29 -13.76
CA GLY A 227 -2.25 20.78 -13.94
C GLY A 227 -2.78 21.04 -15.35
N SER A 228 -3.84 20.31 -15.74
CA SER A 228 -5.12 20.91 -16.19
C SER A 228 -6.13 19.84 -16.58
N ALA A 229 -7.35 20.02 -16.06
CA ALA A 229 -8.63 19.69 -16.67
C ALA A 229 -8.97 18.23 -17.04
N PHE A 230 -10.04 17.75 -16.39
CA PHE A 230 -11.00 16.80 -16.91
C PHE A 230 -11.15 16.87 -18.46
N GLY A 231 -10.82 15.78 -19.14
CA GLY A 231 -11.09 15.60 -20.57
C GLY A 231 -10.55 14.27 -21.07
N PRO A 232 -11.30 13.48 -21.87
CA PRO A 232 -10.96 12.10 -22.17
C PRO A 232 -9.95 11.99 -23.34
N LYS A 233 -9.37 10.79 -23.46
CA LYS A 233 -8.51 10.25 -24.54
C LYS A 233 -7.01 10.43 -24.25
N THR A 234 -6.13 9.44 -24.41
CA THR A 234 -6.10 8.33 -25.37
C THR A 234 -5.20 7.23 -24.81
N VAL A 235 -5.69 5.98 -24.72
CA VAL A 235 -4.84 4.81 -24.44
C VAL A 235 -4.17 4.41 -25.76
N VAL A 236 -2.83 4.39 -25.79
CA VAL A 236 -2.06 3.89 -26.94
C VAL A 236 -1.71 2.42 -26.67
N TYR A 237 -2.39 1.51 -27.36
CA TYR A 237 -2.04 0.09 -27.41
C TYR A 237 -0.87 -0.12 -28.38
N ALA A 238 0.28 -0.58 -27.89
CA ALA A 238 1.35 -1.11 -28.72
C ALA A 238 1.20 -2.64 -28.82
N GLY A 239 0.28 -3.10 -29.67
CA GLY A 239 0.15 -4.52 -30.02
C GLY A 239 1.14 -4.89 -31.13
N PHE A 240 2.13 -5.73 -30.80
CA PHE A 240 2.97 -6.42 -31.79
C PHE A 240 2.10 -7.39 -32.61
N LEU A 241 1.94 -7.14 -33.91
CA LEU A 241 1.28 -8.04 -34.84
C LEU A 241 2.33 -8.81 -35.64
N THR A 242 2.68 -10.01 -35.21
CA THR A 242 3.39 -11.01 -36.04
C THR A 242 2.36 -11.85 -36.76
N MET A 243 2.22 -11.65 -38.09
CA MET A 243 1.35 -12.49 -38.93
C MET A 243 2.21 -13.44 -39.77
N PHE A 244 2.07 -14.73 -39.50
CA PHE A 244 2.65 -15.83 -40.27
C PHE A 244 1.83 -16.10 -41.56
N MET A 245 2.59 -16.37 -42.63
CA MET A 245 2.31 -17.07 -43.90
C MET A 245 0.89 -17.50 -44.30
N GLY A 246 0.61 -17.30 -45.61
CA GLY A 246 -0.36 -18.07 -46.37
C GLY A 246 -0.28 -17.80 -47.88
N VAL A 247 0.72 -18.39 -48.55
CA VAL A 247 0.74 -18.53 -50.02
C VAL A 247 -0.31 -19.55 -50.42
N PHE A 248 -1.26 -19.20 -51.29
CA PHE A 248 -1.91 -20.15 -52.19
C PHE A 248 -2.45 -19.45 -53.46
N LEU A 249 -1.86 -19.87 -54.58
CA LEU A 249 -2.25 -19.81 -56.00
C LEU A 249 -2.47 -18.45 -56.66
#